data_AF-B6CAN9-F1
#
_entry.id   AF-B6CAN9-F1
#
_cell.length_a   1.000
_cell.length_b   1.000
_cell.length_c   1.000
_cell.angle_alpha   90.00
_cell.angle_beta   90.00
_cell.angle_gamma   90.00
#
_symmetry.space_group_name_H-M   'P 1'
#
loop_
_entity.id
_entity.type
_entity.pdbx_description
1 polymer ?
#
loop_
_entity_poly.entity_id
_entity_poly.type
_entity_poly.pdbx_seq_one_letter_code
_entity_poly.pdbx_strand_id
1 'polypeptide(L)'
;ASSPTVVRAEDAPVANQSKAEKDYDAAMKKSEAAKKHYEAAKKKAEDAQKKYDEDQKKTEEKAAKELKASKEIAEATSQVQNGYVEYLKVQSATNINIKERQKKLAEIDEKINNAQQTLKKKQEELGKVRAEVIPEPAELAKTRKKAEEAKAEEKVAKKKYDEATQEVALAKKKVETEEAELDKKVAELQNKVTDLEKEIADAEKTVADLEKEVAKLEKDVEGFKESDGEYAEFYLEAAEKDLATKKAKLAEAKIKAATKKAELEPELEKAEAELENLLSTLDPEGKTQDELDKEAEEAELDKKADELQNKVAELEEELSKLEDNLKDAEINNVEDYIKEGLEEAIATKQAELEKTQKELDAALNELGPDGDEEETPAPAPKPETPAPAPEAPAPAPAPKPEQPAPAPKPEKSADQQAEEDYARRSEEEYNRLTQQQPPKAEKPAPAPAPKPEQPAPAPK
;
A
#
# COMPACT_ATOMS: atom_id res chain seq x y z
N ALA A 1 6.09 -1.08 -43.84
CA ALA A 1 6.43 -0.71 -42.46
C ALA A 1 5.26 -1.11 -41.57
N SER A 2 5.35 -2.29 -40.98
CA SER A 2 4.33 -2.83 -40.07
C SER A 2 4.78 -2.47 -38.66
N SER A 3 4.03 -1.61 -37.98
CA SER A 3 4.28 -1.23 -36.60
C SER A 3 3.94 -2.42 -35.69
N PRO A 4 4.74 -2.75 -34.65
CA PRO A 4 4.32 -3.73 -33.66
C PRO A 4 3.32 -3.08 -32.71
N THR A 5 2.15 -3.69 -32.59
CA THR A 5 1.18 -3.42 -31.53
C THR A 5 1.81 -3.84 -30.21
N VAL A 6 2.08 -2.88 -29.32
CA VAL A 6 2.46 -3.16 -27.93
C VAL A 6 1.22 -3.72 -27.25
N VAL A 7 1.20 -5.04 -27.07
CA VAL A 7 0.20 -5.71 -26.24
C VAL A 7 0.48 -5.27 -24.81
N ARG A 8 -0.47 -4.54 -24.24
CA ARG A 8 -0.58 -4.27 -22.81
C ARG A 8 -0.52 -5.64 -22.11
N ALA A 9 0.54 -5.90 -21.35
CA ALA A 9 0.53 -6.97 -20.37
C ALA A 9 -0.62 -6.66 -19.39
N GLU A 10 -1.75 -7.34 -19.59
CA GLU A 10 -2.79 -7.44 -18.59
C GLU A 10 -2.29 -8.36 -17.49
N ASP A 11 -2.51 -7.93 -16.24
CA ASP A 11 -2.22 -8.62 -14.98
C ASP A 11 -2.37 -10.15 -15.07
N ALA A 12 -1.26 -10.85 -15.30
CA ALA A 12 -1.13 -12.21 -14.77
C ALA A 12 -0.88 -12.05 -13.25
N PRO A 13 -1.60 -12.78 -12.38
CA PRO A 13 -1.31 -12.73 -10.95
C PRO A 13 0.13 -13.20 -10.73
N VAL A 14 0.99 -12.31 -10.26
CA VAL A 14 2.33 -12.66 -9.77
C VAL A 14 2.11 -13.52 -8.53
N ALA A 15 2.18 -14.84 -8.71
CA ALA A 15 1.68 -15.82 -7.75
C ALA A 15 2.47 -15.85 -6.42
N ASN A 16 3.65 -15.26 -6.37
CA ASN A 16 4.56 -15.27 -5.21
C ASN A 16 4.70 -13.91 -4.52
N GLN A 17 3.70 -13.02 -4.62
CA GLN A 17 3.80 -11.75 -3.90
C GLN A 17 3.73 -11.93 -2.37
N SER A 18 4.68 -11.32 -1.66
CA SER A 18 4.69 -11.26 -0.20
C SER A 18 3.42 -10.58 0.32
N LYS A 19 3.08 -10.80 1.60
CA LYS A 19 1.95 -10.10 2.21
C LYS A 19 2.16 -8.57 2.19
N ALA A 20 3.39 -8.10 2.42
CA ALA A 20 3.70 -6.67 2.35
C ALA A 20 3.57 -6.13 0.92
N GLU A 21 3.94 -6.90 -0.10
CA GLU A 21 3.77 -6.51 -1.51
C GLU A 21 2.29 -6.42 -1.90
N LYS A 22 1.49 -7.41 -1.49
CA LYS A 22 0.02 -7.39 -1.68
C LYS A 22 -0.61 -6.17 -0.99
N ASP A 23 -0.18 -5.86 0.23
CA ASP A 23 -0.63 -4.68 0.98
C ASP A 23 -0.20 -3.38 0.28
N TYR A 24 1.01 -3.34 -0.31
CA TYR A 24 1.50 -2.19 -1.09
C TYR A 24 0.67 -1.98 -2.36
N ASP A 25 0.38 -3.03 -3.12
CA ASP A 25 -0.45 -2.95 -4.32
C ASP A 25 -1.89 -2.53 -3.99
N ALA A 26 -2.46 -3.05 -2.90
CA ALA A 26 -3.77 -2.64 -2.41
C ALA A 26 -3.78 -1.15 -2.01
N ALA A 27 -2.74 -0.69 -1.29
CA ALA A 27 -2.58 0.71 -0.92
C ALA A 27 -2.43 1.61 -2.16
N MET A 28 -1.68 1.18 -3.17
CA MET A 28 -1.49 1.89 -4.44
C MET A 28 -2.83 2.05 -5.17
N LYS A 29 -3.59 0.97 -5.35
CA LYS A 29 -4.93 1.00 -5.96
C LYS A 29 -5.87 1.95 -5.21
N LYS A 30 -5.85 1.93 -3.87
CA LYS A 30 -6.65 2.82 -3.03
C LYS A 30 -6.22 4.29 -3.17
N SER A 31 -4.93 4.57 -3.23
CA SER A 31 -4.37 5.92 -3.45
C SER A 31 -4.75 6.48 -4.82
N GLU A 32 -4.68 5.66 -5.88
CA GLU A 32 -5.13 6.06 -7.22
C GLU A 32 -6.62 6.39 -7.27
N ALA A 33 -7.45 5.57 -6.63
CA ALA A 33 -8.89 5.84 -6.51
C ALA A 33 -9.13 7.15 -5.76
N ALA A 34 -8.47 7.34 -4.61
CA ALA A 34 -8.57 8.57 -3.83
C ALA A 34 -8.12 9.81 -4.61
N LYS A 35 -7.05 9.70 -5.41
CA LYS A 35 -6.57 10.76 -6.32
C LYS A 35 -7.63 11.15 -7.34
N LYS A 36 -8.25 10.16 -8.00
CA LYS A 36 -9.35 10.41 -8.97
C LYS A 36 -10.52 11.14 -8.31
N HIS A 37 -10.89 10.74 -7.09
CA HIS A 37 -11.93 11.43 -6.32
C HIS A 37 -11.54 12.86 -5.95
N TYR A 38 -10.29 13.09 -5.52
CA TYR A 38 -9.79 14.43 -5.21
C TYR A 38 -9.83 15.36 -6.44
N GLU A 39 -9.31 14.91 -7.59
CA GLU A 39 -9.32 15.72 -8.81
C GLU A 39 -10.75 16.05 -9.28
N ALA A 40 -11.68 15.10 -9.16
CA ALA A 40 -13.09 15.34 -9.48
C ALA A 40 -13.73 16.37 -8.53
N ALA A 41 -13.49 16.24 -7.23
CA ALA A 41 -14.01 17.17 -6.23
C ALA A 41 -13.42 18.58 -6.39
N LYS A 42 -12.12 18.68 -6.68
CA LYS A 42 -11.43 19.94 -6.97
C LYS A 42 -12.03 20.64 -8.17
N LYS A 43 -12.22 19.94 -9.29
CA LYS A 43 -12.85 20.51 -10.49
C LYS A 43 -14.27 21.01 -10.20
N LYS A 44 -15.06 20.23 -9.46
CA LYS A 44 -16.41 20.62 -9.03
C LYS A 44 -16.40 21.90 -8.17
N ALA A 45 -15.43 22.02 -7.26
CA ALA A 45 -15.26 23.21 -6.42
C ALA A 45 -14.86 24.45 -7.24
N GLU A 46 -13.93 24.31 -8.18
CA GLU A 46 -13.52 25.37 -9.11
C GLU A 46 -14.70 25.84 -9.97
N ASP A 47 -15.45 24.92 -10.57
CA ASP A 47 -16.61 25.23 -11.42
C ASP A 47 -17.73 25.93 -10.61
N ALA A 48 -18.01 25.45 -9.39
CA ALA A 48 -19.02 26.05 -8.52
C ALA A 48 -18.60 27.46 -8.05
N GLN A 49 -17.33 27.65 -7.69
CA GLN A 49 -16.79 28.95 -7.29
C GLN A 49 -16.84 29.94 -8.47
N LYS A 50 -16.41 29.53 -9.67
CA LYS A 50 -16.45 30.37 -10.86
C LYS A 50 -17.86 30.86 -11.16
N LYS A 51 -18.87 29.99 -11.04
CA LYS A 51 -20.27 30.38 -11.23
C LYS A 51 -20.72 31.43 -10.21
N TYR A 52 -20.37 31.25 -8.93
CA TYR A 52 -20.68 32.23 -7.90
C TYR A 52 -20.00 33.58 -8.16
N ASP A 53 -18.71 33.58 -8.53
CA ASP A 53 -17.95 34.79 -8.82
C ASP A 53 -18.52 35.54 -10.05
N GLU A 54 -18.95 34.82 -11.09
CA GLU A 54 -19.63 35.39 -12.26
C GLU A 54 -20.98 36.04 -11.90
N ASP A 55 -21.79 35.38 -11.08
CA ASP A 55 -23.08 35.89 -10.60
C ASP A 55 -22.92 37.11 -9.69
N GLN A 56 -21.90 37.09 -8.81
CA GLN A 56 -21.54 38.21 -7.96
C GLN A 56 -21.09 39.41 -8.79
N LYS A 57 -20.21 39.19 -9.78
CA LYS A 57 -19.69 40.25 -10.65
C LYS A 57 -20.80 40.96 -11.43
N LYS A 58 -21.78 40.23 -11.96
CA LYS A 58 -22.95 40.84 -12.64
C LYS A 58 -23.75 41.74 -11.69
N THR A 59 -23.92 41.30 -10.46
CA THR A 59 -24.63 42.06 -9.41
C THR A 59 -23.89 43.34 -9.04
N GLU A 60 -22.56 43.25 -8.85
CA GLU A 60 -21.70 44.39 -8.54
C GLU A 60 -21.62 45.39 -9.69
N GLU A 61 -21.51 44.91 -10.94
CA GLU A 61 -21.45 45.76 -12.13
C GLU A 61 -22.75 46.56 -12.31
N LYS A 62 -23.91 45.91 -12.14
CA LYS A 62 -25.20 46.61 -12.17
C LYS A 62 -25.30 47.67 -11.07
N ALA A 63 -24.92 47.33 -9.84
CA ALA A 63 -24.93 48.27 -8.72
C ALA A 63 -24.03 49.49 -8.99
N ALA A 64 -22.85 49.28 -9.58
CA ALA A 64 -21.94 50.36 -9.96
C ALA A 64 -22.52 51.26 -11.07
N LYS A 65 -23.14 50.67 -12.10
CA LYS A 65 -23.85 51.42 -13.16
C LYS A 65 -25.01 52.23 -12.57
N GLU A 66 -25.79 51.65 -11.66
CA GLU A 66 -26.92 52.33 -11.01
C GLU A 66 -26.45 53.51 -10.15
N LEU A 67 -25.37 53.32 -9.38
CA LEU A 67 -24.76 54.38 -8.58
C LEU A 67 -24.28 55.54 -9.46
N LYS A 68 -23.64 55.24 -10.61
CA LYS A 68 -23.18 56.27 -11.55
C LYS A 68 -24.35 57.03 -12.16
N ALA A 69 -25.37 56.33 -12.66
CA ALA A 69 -26.56 56.95 -13.23
C ALA A 69 -27.31 57.81 -12.19
N SER A 70 -27.40 57.34 -10.93
CA SER A 70 -28.01 58.10 -9.83
C SER A 70 -27.25 59.40 -9.52
N LYS A 71 -25.91 59.39 -9.56
CA LYS A 71 -25.09 60.60 -9.41
C LYS A 71 -25.36 61.62 -10.53
N GLU A 72 -25.44 61.16 -11.79
CA GLU A 72 -25.74 62.03 -12.93
C GLU A 72 -27.16 62.62 -12.85
N ILE A 73 -28.14 61.86 -12.35
CA ILE A 73 -29.49 62.36 -12.07
C ILE A 73 -29.47 63.40 -10.97
N ALA A 74 -28.72 63.19 -9.88
CA ALA A 74 -28.60 64.15 -8.80
C ALA A 74 -27.99 65.48 -9.29
N GLU A 75 -26.97 65.42 -10.15
CA GLU A 75 -26.37 66.60 -10.78
C GLU A 75 -27.37 67.34 -11.69
N ALA A 76 -28.06 66.62 -12.58
CA ALA A 76 -29.09 67.21 -13.44
C ALA A 76 -30.26 67.80 -12.64
N THR A 77 -30.65 67.16 -11.52
CA THR A 77 -31.67 67.67 -10.60
C THR A 77 -31.21 68.97 -9.95
N SER A 78 -29.95 69.05 -9.53
CA SER A 78 -29.37 70.27 -8.97
C SER A 78 -29.37 71.41 -9.99
N GLN A 79 -29.08 71.14 -11.26
CA GLN A 79 -29.16 72.16 -12.33
C GLN A 79 -30.58 72.71 -12.50
N VAL A 80 -31.60 71.85 -12.50
CA VAL A 80 -33.01 72.27 -12.56
C VAL A 80 -33.37 73.14 -11.36
N GLN A 81 -33.00 72.72 -10.14
CA GLN A 81 -33.25 73.48 -8.92
C GLN A 81 -32.56 74.86 -8.93
N ASN A 82 -31.29 74.90 -9.35
CA ASN A 82 -30.54 76.15 -9.48
C ASN A 82 -31.21 77.10 -10.49
N GLY A 83 -31.69 76.58 -11.62
CA GLY A 83 -32.46 77.36 -12.58
C GLY A 83 -33.72 77.99 -11.96
N TYR A 84 -34.49 77.23 -11.19
CA TYR A 84 -35.66 77.77 -10.47
C TYR A 84 -35.28 78.81 -9.41
N VAL A 85 -34.17 78.63 -8.71
CA VAL A 85 -33.66 79.62 -7.75
C VAL A 85 -33.27 80.92 -8.48
N GLU A 86 -32.61 80.83 -9.65
CA GLU A 86 -32.30 81.99 -10.49
C GLU A 86 -33.57 82.69 -10.98
N TYR A 87 -34.57 81.92 -11.43
CA TYR A 87 -35.86 82.44 -11.86
C TYR A 87 -36.51 83.29 -10.77
N LEU A 88 -36.62 82.74 -9.54
CA LEU A 88 -37.21 83.44 -8.39
C LEU A 88 -36.44 84.71 -8.01
N LYS A 89 -35.11 84.70 -8.10
CA LYS A 89 -34.26 85.88 -7.86
C LYS A 89 -34.55 86.99 -8.87
N VAL A 90 -34.62 86.67 -10.17
CA VAL A 90 -34.91 87.65 -11.21
C VAL A 90 -36.36 88.14 -11.12
N GLN A 91 -37.31 87.27 -10.77
CA GLN A 91 -38.72 87.60 -10.63
C GLN A 91 -38.96 88.60 -9.48
N SER A 92 -38.26 88.43 -8.35
CA SER A 92 -38.38 89.27 -7.15
C SER A 92 -37.51 90.54 -7.17
N ALA A 93 -36.60 90.69 -8.13
CA ALA A 93 -35.72 91.84 -8.24
C ALA A 93 -36.51 93.15 -8.49
N THR A 94 -36.30 94.16 -7.65
CA THR A 94 -37.00 95.46 -7.73
C THR A 94 -36.26 96.50 -8.57
N ASN A 95 -34.97 96.26 -8.85
CA ASN A 95 -34.05 97.17 -9.52
C ASN A 95 -33.96 96.98 -11.06
N ILE A 96 -34.84 96.16 -11.66
CA ILE A 96 -34.80 95.84 -13.10
C ILE A 96 -36.14 96.22 -13.77
N ASN A 97 -36.02 96.87 -14.93
CA ASN A 97 -37.13 97.20 -15.85
C ASN A 97 -37.92 95.95 -16.26
N ILE A 98 -39.24 96.09 -16.43
CA ILE A 98 -40.19 95.04 -16.84
C ILE A 98 -39.75 94.30 -18.11
N LYS A 99 -39.40 95.00 -19.21
CA LYS A 99 -38.94 94.40 -20.47
C LYS A 99 -37.66 93.59 -20.31
N GLU A 100 -36.71 94.10 -19.54
CA GLU A 100 -35.44 93.42 -19.30
C GLU A 100 -35.62 92.19 -18.39
N ARG A 101 -36.49 92.29 -17.38
CA ARG A 101 -36.90 91.16 -16.55
C ARG A 101 -37.54 90.06 -17.39
N GLN A 102 -38.48 90.41 -18.27
CA GLN A 102 -39.14 89.45 -19.16
C GLN A 102 -38.13 88.70 -20.04
N LYS A 103 -37.14 89.41 -20.60
CA LYS A 103 -36.09 88.78 -21.40
C LYS A 103 -35.25 87.79 -20.57
N LYS A 104 -34.78 88.19 -19.38
CA LYS A 104 -33.99 87.32 -18.48
C LYS A 104 -34.78 86.10 -18.01
N LEU A 105 -36.07 86.26 -17.70
CA LEU A 105 -36.93 85.14 -17.32
C LEU A 105 -37.12 84.16 -18.47
N ALA A 106 -37.32 84.64 -19.71
CA ALA A 106 -37.42 83.77 -20.88
C ALA A 106 -36.12 82.95 -21.13
N GLU A 107 -34.95 83.58 -20.97
CA GLU A 107 -33.65 82.89 -21.07
C GLU A 107 -33.47 81.84 -19.95
N ILE A 108 -33.92 82.14 -18.71
CA ILE A 108 -33.87 81.18 -17.60
C ILE A 108 -34.88 80.04 -17.80
N ASP A 109 -36.09 80.32 -18.30
CA ASP A 109 -37.10 79.31 -18.61
C ASP A 109 -36.60 78.33 -19.69
N GLU A 110 -35.90 78.83 -20.71
CA GLU A 110 -35.25 77.97 -21.72
C GLU A 110 -34.17 77.07 -21.08
N LYS A 111 -33.34 77.62 -20.19
CA LYS A 111 -32.34 76.83 -19.44
C LYS A 111 -32.99 75.76 -18.56
N ILE A 112 -34.05 76.11 -17.84
CA ILE A 112 -34.81 75.17 -16.99
C ILE A 112 -35.39 74.05 -17.86
N ASN A 113 -36.04 74.38 -18.98
CA ASN A 113 -36.60 73.38 -19.90
C ASN A 113 -35.52 72.43 -20.45
N ASN A 114 -34.35 72.96 -20.85
CA ASN A 114 -33.23 72.15 -21.31
C ASN A 114 -32.67 71.23 -20.20
N ALA A 115 -32.56 71.75 -18.97
CA ALA A 115 -32.14 70.97 -17.81
C ALA A 115 -33.17 69.87 -17.46
N GLN A 116 -34.47 70.16 -17.55
CA GLN A 116 -35.54 69.19 -17.34
C GLN A 116 -35.54 68.08 -18.40
N GLN A 117 -35.33 68.42 -19.67
CA GLN A 117 -35.15 67.41 -20.73
C GLN A 117 -33.93 66.52 -20.46
N THR A 118 -32.83 67.10 -19.99
CA THR A 118 -31.62 66.35 -19.61
C THR A 118 -31.89 65.42 -18.44
N LEU A 119 -32.55 65.90 -17.38
CA LEU A 119 -32.96 65.10 -16.23
C LEU A 119 -33.84 63.92 -16.65
N LYS A 120 -34.84 64.16 -17.51
CA LYS A 120 -35.73 63.10 -18.02
C LYS A 120 -34.95 62.02 -18.78
N LYS A 121 -34.04 62.41 -19.69
CA LYS A 121 -33.17 61.46 -20.41
C LYS A 121 -32.32 60.63 -19.45
N LYS A 122 -31.75 61.25 -18.42
CA LYS A 122 -30.95 60.55 -17.40
C LYS A 122 -31.78 59.58 -16.55
N GLN A 123 -33.03 59.95 -16.22
CA GLN A 123 -33.97 59.06 -15.54
C GLN A 123 -34.34 57.85 -16.42
N GLU A 124 -34.53 58.04 -17.73
CA GLU A 124 -34.76 56.95 -18.68
C GLU A 124 -33.54 56.02 -18.78
N GLU A 125 -32.31 56.57 -18.78
CA GLU A 125 -31.06 55.79 -18.73
C GLU A 125 -30.95 54.93 -17.47
N LEU A 126 -31.27 55.48 -16.28
CA LEU A 126 -31.35 54.71 -15.04
C LEU A 126 -32.39 53.59 -15.11
N GLY A 127 -33.56 53.87 -15.73
CA GLY A 127 -34.59 52.86 -15.95
C GLY A 127 -34.07 51.67 -16.77
N LYS A 128 -33.26 51.92 -17.80
CA LYS A 128 -32.59 50.87 -18.59
C LYS A 128 -31.60 50.05 -17.76
N VAL A 129 -30.79 50.71 -16.93
CA VAL A 129 -29.84 50.02 -16.03
C VAL A 129 -30.58 49.14 -15.01
N ARG A 130 -31.68 49.64 -14.44
CA ARG A 130 -32.49 48.88 -13.47
C ARG A 130 -33.15 47.65 -14.09
N ALA A 131 -33.49 47.73 -15.38
CA ALA A 131 -34.03 46.61 -16.15
C ALA A 131 -32.99 45.53 -16.51
N GLU A 132 -31.68 45.79 -16.33
CA GLU A 132 -30.63 44.79 -16.57
C GLU A 132 -30.83 43.58 -15.64
N VAL A 133 -30.90 42.37 -16.21
CA VAL A 133 -31.20 41.15 -15.46
C VAL A 133 -29.98 40.71 -14.67
N ILE A 134 -30.13 40.58 -13.36
CA ILE A 134 -29.11 40.02 -12.45
C ILE A 134 -29.68 38.82 -11.71
N PRO A 135 -28.82 37.90 -11.23
CA PRO A 135 -29.27 36.84 -10.33
C PRO A 135 -29.95 37.43 -9.10
N GLU A 136 -31.09 36.86 -8.73
CA GLU A 136 -31.80 37.25 -7.51
C GLU A 136 -30.94 36.95 -6.28
N PRO A 137 -31.11 37.69 -5.17
CA PRO A 137 -30.36 37.44 -3.93
C PRO A 137 -30.46 35.98 -3.45
N ALA A 138 -31.63 35.36 -3.64
CA ALA A 138 -31.85 33.95 -3.32
C ALA A 138 -31.05 33.00 -4.23
N GLU A 139 -30.95 33.30 -5.53
CA GLU A 139 -30.14 32.51 -6.47
C GLU A 139 -28.64 32.67 -6.21
N LEU A 140 -28.19 33.89 -5.90
CA LEU A 140 -26.79 34.15 -5.51
C LEU A 140 -26.43 33.43 -4.20
N ALA A 141 -27.35 33.37 -3.24
CA ALA A 141 -27.16 32.60 -2.01
C ALA A 141 -27.06 31.09 -2.29
N LYS A 142 -27.87 30.56 -3.23
CA LYS A 142 -27.79 29.16 -3.67
C LYS A 142 -26.45 28.84 -4.34
N THR A 143 -25.94 29.72 -5.22
CA THR A 143 -24.64 29.49 -5.87
C THR A 143 -23.48 29.59 -4.89
N ARG A 144 -23.55 30.52 -3.92
CA ARG A 144 -22.59 30.58 -2.80
C ARG A 144 -22.58 29.30 -1.98
N LYS A 145 -23.75 28.82 -1.54
CA LYS A 145 -23.87 27.59 -0.75
C LYS A 145 -23.30 26.39 -1.50
N LYS A 146 -23.60 26.26 -2.80
CA LYS A 146 -23.02 25.21 -3.65
C LYS A 146 -21.50 25.28 -3.75
N ALA A 147 -20.93 26.48 -3.87
CA ALA A 147 -19.48 26.66 -3.91
C ALA A 147 -18.81 26.29 -2.58
N GLU A 148 -19.44 26.63 -1.45
CA GLU A 148 -18.97 26.28 -0.11
C GLU A 148 -19.02 24.78 0.15
N GLU A 149 -20.14 24.13 -0.19
CA GLU A 149 -20.31 22.68 -0.10
C GLU A 149 -19.28 21.94 -0.98
N ALA A 150 -19.07 22.38 -2.22
CA ALA A 150 -18.09 21.77 -3.11
C ALA A 150 -16.65 21.94 -2.59
N LYS A 151 -16.31 23.08 -1.99
CA LYS A 151 -15.01 23.28 -1.32
C LYS A 151 -14.84 22.41 -0.07
N ALA A 152 -15.90 22.17 0.68
CA ALA A 152 -15.86 21.24 1.81
C ALA A 152 -15.62 19.80 1.31
N GLU A 153 -16.31 19.39 0.25
CA GLU A 153 -16.13 18.09 -0.41
C GLU A 153 -14.69 17.91 -0.94
N GLU A 154 -14.12 18.94 -1.58
CA GLU A 154 -12.71 18.96 -2.02
C GLU A 154 -11.75 18.73 -0.85
N LYS A 155 -11.94 19.43 0.28
CA LYS A 155 -11.08 19.26 1.47
C LYS A 155 -11.15 17.85 2.03
N VAL A 156 -12.34 17.25 2.09
CA VAL A 156 -12.51 15.87 2.55
C VAL A 156 -11.85 14.89 1.59
N ALA A 157 -12.04 15.07 0.28
CA ALA A 157 -11.41 14.22 -0.73
C ALA A 157 -9.88 14.33 -0.69
N LYS A 158 -9.34 15.54 -0.50
CA LYS A 158 -7.91 15.78 -0.31
C LYS A 158 -7.36 15.04 0.90
N LYS A 159 -8.02 15.12 2.06
CA LYS A 159 -7.59 14.42 3.27
C LYS A 159 -7.52 12.90 3.06
N LYS A 160 -8.52 12.32 2.38
CA LYS A 160 -8.53 10.89 2.03
C LYS A 160 -7.40 10.51 1.09
N TYR A 161 -7.07 11.38 0.13
CA TYR A 161 -5.94 11.17 -0.78
C TYR A 161 -4.58 11.24 -0.06
N ASP A 162 -4.41 12.23 0.82
CA ASP A 162 -3.20 12.38 1.63
C ASP A 162 -2.99 11.17 2.57
N GLU A 163 -4.06 10.70 3.22
CA GLU A 163 -4.06 9.49 4.07
C GLU A 163 -3.69 8.23 3.26
N ALA A 164 -4.31 8.02 2.09
CA ALA A 164 -3.99 6.88 1.23
C ALA A 164 -2.55 6.92 0.70
N THR A 165 -1.99 8.12 0.48
CA THR A 165 -0.59 8.29 0.09
C THR A 165 0.37 7.93 1.23
N GLN A 166 0.02 8.23 2.48
CA GLN A 166 0.79 7.79 3.64
C GLN A 166 0.75 6.26 3.82
N GLU A 167 -0.41 5.65 3.58
CA GLU A 167 -0.58 4.19 3.63
C GLU A 167 0.32 3.48 2.60
N VAL A 168 0.41 4.02 1.37
CA VAL A 168 1.35 3.55 0.34
C VAL A 168 2.80 3.64 0.82
N ALA A 169 3.20 4.78 1.38
CA ALA A 169 4.57 4.97 1.87
C ALA A 169 4.93 4.00 3.00
N LEU A 170 3.98 3.73 3.91
CA LEU A 170 4.16 2.75 4.98
C LEU A 170 4.25 1.32 4.43
N ALA A 171 3.39 0.95 3.49
CA ALA A 171 3.42 -0.37 2.87
C ALA A 171 4.72 -0.60 2.08
N LYS A 172 5.19 0.40 1.32
CA LYS A 172 6.49 0.34 0.63
C LYS A 172 7.65 0.10 1.59
N LYS A 173 7.66 0.80 2.72
CA LYS A 173 8.69 0.62 3.73
C LYS A 173 8.67 -0.79 4.32
N LYS A 174 7.51 -1.42 4.46
CA LYS A 174 7.40 -2.81 4.93
C LYS A 174 8.01 -3.79 3.93
N VAL A 175 7.74 -3.61 2.63
CA VAL A 175 8.36 -4.41 1.56
C VAL A 175 9.89 -4.28 1.63
N GLU A 176 10.40 -3.04 1.66
CA GLU A 176 11.85 -2.79 1.76
C GLU A 176 12.49 -3.42 3.01
N THR A 177 11.76 -3.48 4.13
CA THR A 177 12.26 -4.15 5.34
C THR A 177 12.24 -5.68 5.25
N GLU A 178 11.22 -6.28 4.62
CA GLU A 178 11.16 -7.73 4.41
C GLU A 178 12.26 -8.17 3.42
N GLU A 179 12.44 -7.45 2.31
CA GLU A 179 13.53 -7.69 1.36
C GLU A 179 14.90 -7.61 2.04
N ALA A 180 15.15 -6.56 2.84
CA ALA A 180 16.42 -6.40 3.53
C ALA A 180 16.67 -7.46 4.63
N GLU A 181 15.62 -8.04 5.21
CA GLU A 181 15.75 -9.17 6.14
C GLU A 181 16.04 -10.48 5.39
N LEU A 182 15.44 -10.71 4.23
CA LEU A 182 15.75 -11.85 3.36
C LEU A 182 17.19 -11.79 2.85
N ASP A 183 17.66 -10.63 2.38
CA ASP A 183 19.05 -10.43 1.94
C ASP A 183 20.07 -10.79 3.03
N LYS A 184 19.78 -10.43 4.29
CA LYS A 184 20.64 -10.79 5.42
C LYS A 184 20.67 -12.29 5.66
N LYS A 185 19.52 -12.97 5.61
CA LYS A 185 19.46 -14.43 5.77
C LYS A 185 20.21 -15.15 4.67
N VAL A 186 20.05 -14.71 3.42
CA VAL A 186 20.81 -15.23 2.27
C VAL A 186 22.31 -15.07 2.51
N ALA A 187 22.77 -13.88 2.93
CA ALA A 187 24.18 -13.65 3.22
C ALA A 187 24.70 -14.50 4.39
N GLU A 188 23.91 -14.68 5.45
CA GLU A 188 24.25 -15.53 6.59
C GLU A 188 24.40 -17.00 6.18
N LEU A 189 23.46 -17.54 5.39
CA LEU A 189 23.50 -18.90 4.88
C LEU A 189 24.65 -19.12 3.89
N GLN A 190 24.91 -18.18 2.98
CA GLN A 190 26.07 -18.24 2.10
C GLN A 190 27.38 -18.31 2.88
N ASN A 191 27.55 -17.49 3.92
CA ASN A 191 28.74 -17.57 4.76
C ASN A 191 28.85 -18.94 5.45
N LYS A 192 27.73 -19.47 5.97
CA LYS A 192 27.69 -20.80 6.60
C LYS A 192 28.13 -21.90 5.63
N VAL A 193 27.58 -21.92 4.41
CA VAL A 193 27.96 -22.85 3.34
C VAL A 193 29.47 -22.75 3.08
N THR A 194 30.00 -21.54 2.88
CA THR A 194 31.44 -21.36 2.60
C THR A 194 32.36 -21.79 3.74
N ASP A 195 31.94 -21.61 5.00
CA ASP A 195 32.71 -22.04 6.17
C ASP A 195 32.72 -23.58 6.29
N LEU A 196 31.58 -24.23 6.06
CA LEU A 196 31.44 -25.69 6.07
C LEU A 196 32.26 -26.34 4.95
N GLU A 197 32.15 -25.84 3.70
CA GLU A 197 32.95 -26.30 2.56
C GLU A 197 34.45 -26.21 2.85
N LYS A 198 34.88 -25.09 3.44
CA LYS A 198 36.29 -24.87 3.78
C LYS A 198 36.77 -25.83 4.87
N GLU A 199 35.96 -26.09 5.89
CA GLU A 199 36.33 -27.03 6.94
C GLU A 199 36.48 -28.47 6.46
N ILE A 200 35.65 -28.89 5.50
CA ILE A 200 35.76 -30.18 4.82
C ILE A 200 37.04 -30.21 3.97
N ALA A 201 37.28 -29.18 3.15
CA ALA A 201 38.45 -29.08 2.29
C ALA A 201 39.78 -29.08 3.07
N ASP A 202 39.84 -28.40 4.22
CA ASP A 202 41.02 -28.40 5.09
C ASP A 202 41.30 -29.80 5.67
N ALA A 203 40.26 -30.54 6.06
CA ALA A 203 40.41 -31.92 6.53
C ALA A 203 40.92 -32.85 5.43
N GLU A 204 40.34 -32.78 4.23
CA GLU A 204 40.77 -33.57 3.07
C GLU A 204 42.22 -33.24 2.66
N LYS A 205 42.62 -31.96 2.72
CA LYS A 205 43.99 -31.54 2.43
C LYS A 205 45.01 -32.16 3.39
N THR A 206 44.69 -32.25 4.69
CA THR A 206 45.61 -32.88 5.66
C THR A 206 45.83 -34.37 5.37
N VAL A 207 44.79 -35.07 4.91
CA VAL A 207 44.90 -36.47 4.46
C VAL A 207 45.78 -36.54 3.21
N ALA A 208 45.51 -35.71 2.21
CA ALA A 208 46.26 -35.70 0.95
C ALA A 208 47.77 -35.41 1.15
N ASP A 209 48.12 -34.52 2.08
CA ASP A 209 49.53 -34.23 2.39
C ASP A 209 50.22 -35.39 3.12
N LEU A 210 49.53 -36.08 4.04
CA LEU A 210 50.04 -37.28 4.69
C LEU A 210 50.18 -38.46 3.71
N GLU A 211 49.27 -38.60 2.74
CA GLU A 211 49.38 -39.62 1.68
C GLU A 211 50.64 -39.44 0.84
N LYS A 212 50.97 -38.19 0.48
CA LYS A 212 52.22 -37.89 -0.25
C LYS A 212 53.46 -38.22 0.57
N GLU A 213 53.46 -37.93 1.88
CA GLU A 213 54.57 -38.27 2.76
C GLU A 213 54.75 -39.79 2.89
N VAL A 214 53.65 -40.53 3.05
CA VAL A 214 53.66 -42.00 3.10
C VAL A 214 54.20 -42.57 1.79
N ALA A 215 53.70 -42.12 0.63
CA ALA A 215 54.17 -42.59 -0.67
C ALA A 215 55.67 -42.34 -0.89
N LYS A 216 56.19 -41.22 -0.39
CA LYS A 216 57.64 -40.93 -0.44
C LYS A 216 58.44 -41.89 0.43
N LEU A 217 57.99 -42.15 1.65
CA LEU A 217 58.64 -43.09 2.56
C LEU A 217 58.57 -44.54 2.07
N GLU A 218 57.48 -44.95 1.41
CA GLU A 218 57.38 -46.26 0.77
C GLU A 218 58.47 -46.44 -0.29
N LYS A 219 58.69 -45.41 -1.12
CA LYS A 219 59.76 -45.40 -2.11
C LYS A 219 61.15 -45.40 -1.49
N ASP A 220 61.36 -44.65 -0.41
CA ASP A 220 62.64 -44.64 0.31
C ASP A 220 62.93 -46.03 0.92
N VAL A 221 61.92 -46.68 1.54
CA VAL A 221 62.02 -48.06 2.06
C VAL A 221 62.35 -49.06 0.95
N GLU A 222 61.69 -48.96 -0.22
CA GLU A 222 61.99 -49.80 -1.38
C GLU A 222 63.43 -49.61 -1.87
N GLY A 223 63.90 -48.35 -1.96
CA GLY A 223 65.29 -48.06 -2.31
C GLY A 223 66.32 -48.59 -1.31
N PHE A 224 66.00 -48.63 -0.01
CA PHE A 224 66.87 -49.24 1.00
C PHE A 224 66.91 -50.78 0.91
N LYS A 225 65.85 -51.44 0.42
CA LYS A 225 65.83 -52.91 0.19
C LYS A 225 66.79 -53.34 -0.92
N GLU A 226 67.03 -52.46 -1.89
CA GLU A 226 67.93 -52.70 -3.02
C GLU A 226 69.39 -52.32 -2.72
N SER A 227 69.67 -51.77 -1.53
CA SER A 227 71.01 -51.31 -1.12
C SER A 227 71.83 -52.43 -0.49
N ASP A 228 73.07 -52.59 -0.94
CA ASP A 228 74.07 -53.56 -0.49
C ASP A 228 75.11 -52.96 0.50
N GLY A 229 74.79 -51.82 1.10
CA GLY A 229 75.67 -51.11 2.05
C GLY A 229 75.75 -51.75 3.44
N GLU A 230 76.91 -51.63 4.11
CA GLU A 230 77.21 -52.23 5.43
C GLU A 230 76.24 -51.81 6.57
N TYR A 231 75.54 -50.69 6.41
CA TYR A 231 74.53 -50.18 7.36
C TYR A 231 73.09 -50.24 6.81
N ALA A 232 72.86 -50.86 5.64
CA ALA A 232 71.57 -50.85 4.95
C ALA A 232 70.44 -51.45 5.80
N GLU A 233 70.69 -52.56 6.50
CA GLU A 233 69.70 -53.18 7.40
C GLU A 233 69.26 -52.23 8.54
N PHE A 234 70.19 -51.45 9.12
CA PHE A 234 69.89 -50.52 10.20
C PHE A 234 69.03 -49.33 9.72
N TYR A 235 69.32 -48.79 8.54
CA TYR A 235 68.52 -47.72 7.93
C TYR A 235 67.16 -48.22 7.43
N LEU A 236 67.10 -49.45 6.93
CA LEU A 236 65.86 -50.11 6.53
C LEU A 236 64.92 -50.26 7.73
N GLU A 237 65.39 -50.82 8.85
CA GLU A 237 64.56 -51.02 10.04
C GLU A 237 64.05 -49.68 10.61
N ALA A 238 64.88 -48.64 10.59
CA ALA A 238 64.46 -47.29 10.97
C ALA A 238 63.41 -46.69 10.02
N ALA A 239 63.58 -46.86 8.70
CA ALA A 239 62.64 -46.38 7.69
C ALA A 239 61.30 -47.13 7.71
N GLU A 240 61.31 -48.46 7.93
CA GLU A 240 60.10 -49.26 8.08
C GLU A 240 59.31 -48.89 9.34
N LYS A 241 60.00 -48.56 10.44
CA LYS A 241 59.37 -48.07 11.67
C LYS A 241 58.76 -46.67 11.51
N ASP A 242 59.45 -45.77 10.80
CA ASP A 242 58.92 -44.43 10.49
C ASP A 242 57.71 -44.53 9.54
N LEU A 243 57.78 -45.39 8.53
CA LEU A 243 56.68 -45.68 7.62
C LEU A 243 55.47 -46.26 8.37
N ALA A 244 55.66 -47.22 9.26
CA ALA A 244 54.58 -47.78 10.09
C ALA A 244 53.92 -46.71 10.96
N THR A 245 54.72 -45.82 11.56
CA THR A 245 54.22 -44.70 12.37
C THR A 245 53.44 -43.69 11.52
N LYS A 246 53.90 -43.38 10.31
CA LYS A 246 53.23 -42.48 9.38
C LYS A 246 51.95 -43.07 8.80
N LYS A 247 51.92 -44.38 8.50
CA LYS A 247 50.70 -45.10 8.08
C LYS A 247 49.64 -45.11 9.19
N ALA A 248 50.04 -45.30 10.45
CA ALA A 248 49.13 -45.20 11.59
C ALA A 248 48.54 -43.78 11.73
N LYS A 249 49.38 -42.74 11.62
CA LYS A 249 48.92 -41.33 11.62
C LYS A 249 48.00 -40.99 10.44
N LEU A 250 48.27 -41.55 9.26
CA LEU A 250 47.41 -41.40 8.09
C LEU A 250 46.05 -42.08 8.31
N ALA A 251 46.02 -43.29 8.86
CA ALA A 251 44.78 -43.98 9.18
C ALA A 251 43.94 -43.19 10.20
N GLU A 252 44.56 -42.66 11.25
CA GLU A 252 43.91 -41.79 12.23
C GLU A 252 43.38 -40.49 11.59
N ALA A 253 44.16 -39.86 10.71
CA ALA A 253 43.75 -38.67 9.98
C ALA A 253 42.59 -38.94 9.01
N LYS A 254 42.58 -40.11 8.33
CA LYS A 254 41.48 -40.54 7.45
C LYS A 254 40.19 -40.76 8.22
N ILE A 255 40.26 -41.45 9.37
CA ILE A 255 39.09 -41.65 10.25
C ILE A 255 38.57 -40.30 10.71
N LYS A 256 39.44 -39.41 11.20
CA LYS A 256 39.03 -38.09 11.68
C LYS A 256 38.44 -37.21 10.58
N ALA A 257 39.01 -37.23 9.37
CA ALA A 257 38.48 -36.50 8.23
C ALA A 257 37.13 -37.07 7.77
N ALA A 258 36.98 -38.40 7.72
CA ALA A 258 35.73 -39.07 7.38
C ALA A 258 34.62 -38.77 8.41
N THR A 259 34.93 -38.84 9.71
CA THR A 259 33.98 -38.46 10.76
C THR A 259 33.58 -36.99 10.66
N LYS A 260 34.55 -36.08 10.48
CA LYS A 260 34.26 -34.65 10.35
C LYS A 260 33.43 -34.35 9.10
N LYS A 261 33.71 -35.03 7.99
CA LYS A 261 32.93 -34.92 6.76
C LYS A 261 31.50 -35.41 6.97
N ALA A 262 31.32 -36.60 7.53
CA ALA A 262 29.99 -37.15 7.85
C ALA A 262 29.17 -36.27 8.82
N GLU A 263 29.84 -35.52 9.71
CA GLU A 263 29.18 -34.54 10.59
C GLU A 263 28.75 -33.25 9.86
N LEU A 264 29.58 -32.73 8.94
CA LEU A 264 29.37 -31.43 8.30
C LEU A 264 28.59 -31.47 6.99
N GLU A 265 28.66 -32.58 6.25
CA GLU A 265 27.97 -32.79 4.97
C GLU A 265 26.44 -32.69 5.08
N PRO A 266 25.74 -33.29 6.06
CA PRO A 266 24.30 -33.07 6.22
C PRO A 266 23.95 -31.63 6.64
N GLU A 267 24.84 -30.95 7.37
CA GLU A 267 24.64 -29.55 7.75
C GLU A 267 24.82 -28.60 6.55
N LEU A 268 25.75 -28.93 5.65
CA LEU A 268 25.97 -28.24 4.38
C LEU A 268 24.76 -28.40 3.47
N GLU A 269 24.30 -29.62 3.25
CA GLU A 269 23.16 -29.93 2.37
C GLU A 269 21.85 -29.30 2.88
N LYS A 270 21.69 -29.21 4.21
CA LYS A 270 20.59 -28.47 4.82
C LYS A 270 20.70 -26.97 4.57
N ALA A 271 21.90 -26.39 4.71
CA ALA A 271 22.12 -24.96 4.49
C ALA A 271 21.96 -24.57 3.01
N GLU A 272 22.39 -25.43 2.09
CA GLU A 272 22.21 -25.26 0.64
C GLU A 272 20.73 -25.33 0.24
N ALA A 273 19.99 -26.31 0.76
CA ALA A 273 18.55 -26.38 0.51
C ALA A 273 17.78 -25.19 1.11
N GLU A 274 18.16 -24.71 2.30
CA GLU A 274 17.55 -23.50 2.87
C GLU A 274 17.86 -22.25 2.01
N LEU A 275 19.09 -22.16 1.48
CA LEU A 275 19.51 -21.09 0.58
C LEU A 275 18.78 -21.14 -0.77
N GLU A 276 18.64 -22.33 -1.37
CA GLU A 276 17.95 -22.55 -2.63
C GLU A 276 16.46 -22.21 -2.53
N ASN A 277 15.81 -22.62 -1.43
CA ASN A 277 14.43 -22.26 -1.15
C ASN A 277 14.27 -20.74 -1.01
N LEU A 278 15.14 -20.07 -0.24
CA LEU A 278 15.08 -18.61 -0.10
C LEU A 278 15.36 -17.87 -1.42
N LEU A 279 16.32 -18.34 -2.22
CA LEU A 279 16.59 -17.77 -3.54
C LEU A 279 15.42 -17.97 -4.51
N SER A 280 14.75 -19.11 -4.47
CA SER A 280 13.53 -19.37 -5.26
C SER A 280 12.37 -18.47 -4.86
N THR A 281 12.27 -18.05 -3.59
CA THR A 281 11.29 -17.04 -3.17
C THR A 281 11.64 -15.62 -3.60
N LEU A 282 12.93 -15.33 -3.83
CA LEU A 282 13.44 -14.01 -4.24
C LEU A 282 13.44 -13.84 -5.76
N ASP A 283 13.43 -14.93 -6.53
CA ASP A 283 13.36 -14.93 -7.99
C ASP A 283 12.03 -15.54 -8.48
N PRO A 284 10.94 -14.75 -8.54
CA PRO A 284 9.64 -15.25 -8.97
C PRO A 284 9.57 -15.36 -10.49
N GLU A 285 10.43 -16.18 -11.11
CA GLU A 285 10.13 -16.73 -12.44
C GLU A 285 9.09 -17.86 -12.30
N GLY A 286 7.84 -17.47 -12.04
CA GLY A 286 6.67 -18.19 -12.57
C GLY A 286 6.17 -19.48 -11.90
N LYS A 287 6.63 -19.88 -10.70
CA LYS A 287 6.03 -21.03 -9.95
C LYS A 287 5.04 -20.56 -8.88
N THR A 288 4.01 -21.36 -8.58
CA THR A 288 2.94 -21.02 -7.60
C THR A 288 3.30 -21.47 -6.17
N GLN A 289 2.77 -20.80 -5.13
CA GLN A 289 3.02 -21.18 -3.71
C GLN A 289 2.61 -22.62 -3.38
N ASP A 290 1.53 -23.14 -3.99
CA ASP A 290 1.11 -24.53 -3.82
C ASP A 290 2.13 -25.51 -4.45
N GLU A 291 2.86 -25.10 -5.48
CA GLU A 291 3.96 -25.87 -6.07
C GLU A 291 5.22 -25.78 -5.20
N LEU A 292 5.52 -24.63 -4.59
CA LEU A 292 6.67 -24.48 -3.68
C LEU A 292 6.46 -25.20 -2.34
N ASP A 293 5.26 -25.16 -1.76
CA ASP A 293 4.96 -25.90 -0.52
C ASP A 293 5.01 -27.42 -0.78
N LYS A 294 4.56 -27.85 -1.97
CA LYS A 294 4.66 -29.25 -2.41
C LYS A 294 6.10 -29.67 -2.73
N GLU A 295 6.88 -28.80 -3.39
CA GLU A 295 8.31 -29.02 -3.69
C GLU A 295 9.16 -28.99 -2.41
N ALA A 296 8.78 -28.20 -1.39
CA ALA A 296 9.41 -28.19 -0.08
C ALA A 296 9.05 -29.43 0.76
N GLU A 297 7.80 -29.90 0.73
CA GLU A 297 7.41 -31.17 1.35
C GLU A 297 8.08 -32.36 0.66
N GLU A 298 8.18 -32.35 -0.68
CA GLU A 298 8.91 -33.35 -1.46
C GLU A 298 10.42 -33.30 -1.15
N ALA A 299 11.03 -32.11 -1.06
CA ALA A 299 12.45 -31.98 -0.69
C ALA A 299 12.75 -32.40 0.76
N GLU A 300 11.83 -32.19 1.70
CA GLU A 300 11.97 -32.69 3.08
C GLU A 300 11.86 -34.22 3.13
N LEU A 301 10.98 -34.81 2.30
CA LEU A 301 10.85 -36.25 2.15
C LEU A 301 12.07 -36.89 1.45
N ASP A 302 12.66 -36.20 0.47
CA ASP A 302 13.86 -36.64 -0.25
C ASP A 302 15.08 -36.69 0.68
N LYS A 303 15.30 -35.62 1.45
CA LYS A 303 16.32 -35.59 2.53
C LYS A 303 16.15 -36.72 3.54
N LYS A 304 14.91 -37.02 3.91
CA LYS A 304 14.60 -38.10 4.84
C LYS A 304 14.89 -39.47 4.22
N ALA A 305 14.64 -39.65 2.92
CA ALA A 305 15.00 -40.86 2.19
C ALA A 305 16.52 -41.03 2.15
N ASP A 306 17.29 -39.98 1.83
CA ASP A 306 18.76 -40.01 1.82
C ASP A 306 19.36 -40.35 3.20
N GLU A 307 18.86 -39.73 4.27
CA GLU A 307 19.28 -40.06 5.64
C GLU A 307 18.99 -41.52 6.01
N LEU A 308 17.85 -42.06 5.59
CA LEU A 308 17.47 -43.45 5.84
C LEU A 308 18.31 -44.42 5.00
N GLN A 309 18.65 -44.07 3.76
CA GLN A 309 19.52 -44.84 2.89
C GLN A 309 20.96 -44.92 3.44
N ASN A 310 21.48 -43.83 3.98
CA ASN A 310 22.78 -43.82 4.65
C ASN A 310 22.80 -44.73 5.90
N LYS A 311 21.72 -44.73 6.70
CA LYS A 311 21.58 -45.63 7.85
C LYS A 311 21.49 -47.10 7.45
N VAL A 312 20.81 -47.41 6.35
CA VAL A 312 20.78 -48.77 5.78
C VAL A 312 22.21 -49.22 5.43
N ALA A 313 22.98 -48.38 4.73
CA ALA A 313 24.35 -48.70 4.37
C ALA A 313 25.27 -48.93 5.58
N GLU A 314 25.17 -48.12 6.65
CA GLU A 314 25.93 -48.34 7.90
C GLU A 314 25.55 -49.67 8.57
N LEU A 315 24.26 -49.98 8.67
CA LEU A 315 23.78 -51.21 9.30
C LEU A 315 24.20 -52.47 8.51
N GLU A 316 24.21 -52.39 7.18
CA GLU A 316 24.75 -53.46 6.32
C GLU A 316 26.26 -53.69 6.56
N GLU A 317 27.04 -52.61 6.73
CA GLU A 317 28.47 -52.71 7.03
C GLU A 317 28.73 -53.29 8.43
N GLU A 318 27.96 -52.88 9.43
CA GLU A 318 28.02 -53.45 10.79
C GLU A 318 27.67 -54.94 10.81
N LEU A 319 26.63 -55.34 10.07
CA LEU A 319 26.24 -56.74 9.92
C LEU A 319 27.34 -57.56 9.26
N SER A 320 27.95 -57.06 8.17
CA SER A 320 29.06 -57.75 7.52
C SER A 320 30.24 -57.99 8.48
N LYS A 321 30.57 -57.02 9.34
CA LYS A 321 31.64 -57.16 10.34
C LYS A 321 31.28 -58.19 11.41
N LEU A 322 30.04 -58.22 11.89
CA LEU A 322 29.58 -59.19 12.88
C LEU A 322 29.53 -60.61 12.31
N GLU A 323 29.10 -60.77 11.06
CA GLU A 323 29.10 -62.05 10.36
C GLU A 323 30.51 -62.61 10.15
N ASP A 324 31.49 -61.75 9.84
CA ASP A 324 32.89 -62.17 9.73
C ASP A 324 33.48 -62.56 11.10
N ASN A 325 33.14 -61.83 12.16
CA ASN A 325 33.51 -62.21 13.53
C ASN A 325 32.89 -63.56 13.96
N LEU A 326 31.66 -63.86 13.52
CA LEU A 326 31.01 -65.14 13.78
C LEU A 326 31.73 -66.28 13.05
N LYS A 327 32.08 -66.10 11.77
CA LYS A 327 32.87 -67.09 10.99
C LYS A 327 34.23 -67.35 11.65
N ASP A 328 34.91 -66.30 12.10
CA ASP A 328 36.19 -66.43 12.82
C ASP A 328 36.02 -67.18 14.15
N ALA A 329 34.93 -66.95 14.88
CA ALA A 329 34.63 -67.67 16.11
C ALA A 329 34.31 -69.16 15.88
N GLU A 330 33.64 -69.49 14.77
CA GLU A 330 33.38 -70.87 14.33
C GLU A 330 34.67 -71.61 13.93
N ILE A 331 35.54 -70.97 13.14
CA ILE A 331 36.82 -71.53 12.70
C ILE A 331 37.74 -71.81 13.88
N ASN A 332 37.76 -70.89 14.87
CA ASN A 332 38.64 -70.99 16.03
C ASN A 332 38.06 -71.82 17.19
N ASN A 333 36.88 -72.44 17.01
CA ASN A 333 36.23 -73.27 18.04
C ASN A 333 36.05 -72.53 19.40
N VAL A 334 35.73 -71.24 19.33
CA VAL A 334 35.48 -70.39 20.51
C VAL A 334 34.22 -70.90 21.24
N GLU A 335 34.16 -70.69 22.57
CA GLU A 335 33.07 -71.18 23.43
C GLU A 335 31.67 -70.78 22.93
N ASP A 336 30.71 -71.72 23.03
CA ASP A 336 29.35 -71.58 22.48
C ASP A 336 28.60 -70.31 22.95
N TYR A 337 28.84 -69.83 24.18
CA TYR A 337 28.21 -68.60 24.68
C TYR A 337 28.65 -67.33 23.91
N ILE A 338 29.85 -67.33 23.30
CA ILE A 338 30.34 -66.21 22.48
C ILE A 338 29.69 -66.25 21.10
N LYS A 339 29.46 -67.44 20.55
CA LYS A 339 28.74 -67.64 19.29
C LYS A 339 27.28 -67.24 19.43
N GLU A 340 26.60 -67.70 20.50
CA GLU A 340 25.21 -67.30 20.81
C GLU A 340 25.08 -65.77 20.97
N GLY A 341 26.05 -65.11 21.59
CA GLY A 341 26.03 -63.65 21.72
C GLY A 341 26.26 -62.89 20.40
N LEU A 342 27.07 -63.43 19.49
CA LEU A 342 27.25 -62.87 18.14
C LEU A 342 26.01 -63.13 17.27
N GLU A 343 25.40 -64.31 17.35
CA GLU A 343 24.15 -64.64 16.68
C GLU A 343 23.00 -63.73 17.16
N GLU A 344 22.90 -63.45 18.47
CA GLU A 344 21.91 -62.53 19.03
C GLU A 344 22.15 -61.07 18.57
N ALA A 345 23.42 -60.64 18.48
CA ALA A 345 23.77 -59.31 17.99
C ALA A 345 23.45 -59.14 16.49
N ILE A 346 23.74 -60.17 15.67
CA ILE A 346 23.38 -60.21 14.24
C ILE A 346 21.86 -60.18 14.09
N ALA A 347 21.11 -61.00 14.83
CA ALA A 347 19.65 -61.01 14.78
C ALA A 347 19.03 -59.67 15.17
N THR A 348 19.62 -59.00 16.18
CA THR A 348 19.18 -57.66 16.62
C THR A 348 19.43 -56.61 15.54
N LYS A 349 20.62 -56.61 14.93
CA LYS A 349 20.99 -55.66 13.87
C LYS A 349 20.25 -55.91 12.55
N GLN A 350 19.95 -57.17 12.23
CA GLN A 350 19.08 -57.53 11.09
C GLN A 350 17.65 -57.01 11.29
N ALA A 351 17.11 -57.09 12.50
CA ALA A 351 15.79 -56.53 12.80
C ALA A 351 15.78 -54.99 12.73
N GLU A 352 16.87 -54.34 13.15
CA GLU A 352 17.06 -52.89 13.01
C GLU A 352 17.11 -52.49 11.53
N LEU A 353 17.90 -53.20 10.72
CA LEU A 353 18.00 -53.01 9.27
C LEU A 353 16.63 -53.16 8.58
N GLU A 354 15.88 -54.22 8.88
CA GLU A 354 14.56 -54.46 8.29
C GLU A 354 13.57 -53.34 8.65
N LYS A 355 13.69 -52.75 9.84
CA LYS A 355 12.86 -51.62 10.27
C LYS A 355 13.23 -50.34 9.53
N THR A 356 14.51 -50.01 9.41
CA THR A 356 14.98 -48.85 8.62
C THR A 356 14.67 -48.98 7.14
N GLN A 357 14.77 -50.20 6.57
CA GLN A 357 14.42 -50.45 5.18
C GLN A 357 12.93 -50.20 4.91
N LYS A 358 12.05 -50.62 5.84
CA LYS A 358 10.61 -50.32 5.74
C LYS A 358 10.28 -48.84 5.88
N GLU A 359 11.04 -48.12 6.70
CA GLU A 359 10.91 -46.66 6.84
C GLU A 359 11.40 -45.94 5.57
N LEU A 360 12.47 -46.42 4.93
CA LEU A 360 12.97 -45.95 3.64
C LEU A 360 11.96 -46.21 2.52
N ASP A 361 11.45 -47.43 2.40
CA ASP A 361 10.44 -47.80 1.40
C ASP A 361 9.15 -46.97 1.57
N ALA A 362 8.77 -46.65 2.81
CA ALA A 362 7.63 -45.78 3.08
C ALA A 362 7.89 -44.32 2.66
N ALA A 363 9.08 -43.77 2.97
CA ALA A 363 9.47 -42.43 2.53
C ALA A 363 9.53 -42.33 1.00
N LEU A 364 10.10 -43.33 0.32
CA LEU A 364 10.14 -43.42 -1.14
C LEU A 364 8.75 -43.57 -1.78
N ASN A 365 7.82 -44.27 -1.12
CA ASN A 365 6.45 -44.38 -1.63
C ASN A 365 5.60 -43.12 -1.38
N GLU A 366 5.95 -42.30 -0.38
CA GLU A 366 5.37 -40.97 -0.13
C GLU A 366 5.87 -39.91 -1.11
N LEU A 367 7.11 -40.03 -1.60
CA LEU A 367 7.65 -39.24 -2.72
C LEU A 367 6.91 -39.53 -4.04
N GLY A 368 6.24 -40.68 -4.15
CA GLY A 368 5.53 -41.11 -5.35
C GLY A 368 6.48 -41.40 -6.52
N PRO A 369 6.03 -42.15 -7.55
CA PRO A 369 6.78 -42.21 -8.79
C PRO A 369 6.66 -40.83 -9.45
N ASP A 370 7.78 -40.10 -9.52
CA ASP A 370 7.92 -38.94 -10.39
C ASP A 370 7.30 -39.23 -11.76
N GLY A 371 6.61 -38.24 -12.29
CA GLY A 371 5.87 -38.35 -13.55
C GLY A 371 6.75 -38.79 -14.72
N ASP A 372 6.79 -40.09 -14.97
CA ASP A 372 6.81 -40.59 -16.33
C ASP A 372 5.38 -40.42 -16.86
N GLU A 373 5.22 -39.47 -17.78
CA GLU A 373 4.32 -39.68 -18.90
C GLU A 373 4.75 -40.99 -19.61
N GLU A 374 4.38 -42.14 -19.05
CA GLU A 374 4.12 -43.30 -19.89
C GLU A 374 2.92 -42.90 -20.75
N GLU A 375 3.24 -42.48 -21.98
CA GLU A 375 2.35 -42.63 -23.12
C GLU A 375 1.82 -44.07 -23.12
N THR A 376 0.70 -44.28 -22.43
CA THR A 376 -0.18 -45.40 -22.75
C THR A 376 -0.51 -45.25 -24.24
N PRO A 377 -0.14 -46.22 -25.10
CA PRO A 377 -0.43 -46.09 -26.50
C PRO A 377 -1.94 -46.14 -26.67
N ALA A 378 -2.50 -45.06 -27.19
CA ALA A 378 -3.90 -44.95 -27.55
C ALA A 378 -4.36 -46.20 -28.33
N PRO A 379 -5.36 -46.96 -27.86
CA PRO A 379 -6.04 -47.92 -28.71
C PRO A 379 -6.91 -47.16 -29.73
N ALA A 380 -6.51 -47.28 -31.00
CA ALA A 380 -7.21 -46.75 -32.16
C ALA A 380 -8.61 -47.40 -32.36
N PRO A 381 -9.51 -46.74 -33.11
CA PRO A 381 -10.97 -46.89 -33.02
C PRO A 381 -11.58 -47.89 -34.03
N LYS A 382 -12.78 -48.43 -33.73
CA LYS A 382 -13.90 -48.76 -34.67
C LYS A 382 -15.04 -49.56 -33.98
N PRO A 383 -16.27 -49.69 -34.54
CA PRO A 383 -17.25 -48.69 -34.97
C PRO A 383 -18.71 -48.96 -34.48
N GLU A 384 -19.49 -47.88 -34.42
CA GLU A 384 -20.93 -47.72 -34.77
C GLU A 384 -22.03 -48.77 -34.45
N THR A 385 -22.95 -48.33 -33.55
CA THR A 385 -24.44 -48.25 -33.67
C THR A 385 -25.30 -49.54 -33.62
N PRO A 386 -26.64 -49.47 -33.33
CA PRO A 386 -27.52 -48.29 -33.22
C PRO A 386 -28.43 -48.20 -31.97
N ALA A 387 -29.00 -47.00 -31.83
CA ALA A 387 -29.99 -46.55 -30.84
C ALA A 387 -31.31 -47.36 -30.81
N PRO A 388 -32.14 -47.15 -29.77
CA PRO A 388 -33.35 -46.37 -30.02
C PRO A 388 -33.68 -45.31 -28.94
N ALA A 389 -33.92 -44.08 -29.42
CA ALA A 389 -35.15 -43.26 -29.30
C ALA A 389 -35.78 -42.90 -27.92
N PRO A 390 -36.50 -41.76 -27.85
CA PRO A 390 -36.40 -40.80 -26.76
C PRO A 390 -37.65 -40.73 -25.84
N GLU A 391 -37.48 -40.20 -24.63
CA GLU A 391 -38.56 -39.51 -23.91
C GLU A 391 -38.06 -38.20 -23.29
N ALA A 392 -38.84 -37.16 -23.51
CA ALA A 392 -38.81 -35.86 -22.86
C ALA A 392 -40.26 -35.54 -22.45
N PRO A 393 -40.55 -34.42 -21.79
CA PRO A 393 -40.03 -33.92 -20.51
C PRO A 393 -41.21 -33.57 -19.56
N ALA A 394 -40.95 -33.30 -18.28
CA ALA A 394 -41.84 -32.45 -17.48
C ALA A 394 -41.09 -31.71 -16.36
N PRO A 395 -41.25 -30.37 -16.24
CA PRO A 395 -40.53 -29.51 -15.29
C PRO A 395 -41.39 -29.14 -14.06
N ALA A 396 -40.76 -28.75 -12.94
CA ALA A 396 -41.26 -27.78 -11.93
C ALA A 396 -40.24 -27.68 -10.76
N PRO A 397 -40.34 -26.69 -9.85
CA PRO A 397 -40.16 -25.25 -10.07
C PRO A 397 -39.14 -24.64 -9.06
N ALA A 398 -38.71 -23.41 -9.32
CA ALA A 398 -37.80 -22.62 -8.50
C ALA A 398 -38.37 -22.23 -7.12
N PRO A 399 -37.57 -22.24 -6.03
CA PRO A 399 -37.88 -21.50 -4.82
C PRO A 399 -37.32 -20.07 -4.89
N LYS A 400 -38.19 -19.12 -4.54
CA LYS A 400 -37.98 -17.67 -4.49
C LYS A 400 -37.30 -17.28 -3.15
N PRO A 401 -36.54 -16.16 -3.09
CA PRO A 401 -35.72 -15.80 -1.93
C PRO A 401 -36.55 -15.32 -0.72
N GLU A 402 -36.15 -15.75 0.47
CA GLU A 402 -36.65 -15.25 1.76
C GLU A 402 -36.06 -13.87 2.11
N GLN A 403 -36.91 -12.99 2.62
CA GLN A 403 -36.56 -11.64 3.09
C GLN A 403 -35.82 -11.69 4.43
N PRO A 404 -34.77 -10.86 4.64
CA PRO A 404 -34.21 -10.65 5.97
C PRO A 404 -35.02 -9.64 6.80
N ALA A 405 -34.95 -9.82 8.12
CA ALA A 405 -35.68 -9.09 9.17
C ALA A 405 -35.41 -7.56 9.21
N PRO A 406 -36.36 -6.75 9.72
CA PRO A 406 -36.25 -5.29 9.77
C PRO A 406 -35.24 -4.80 10.84
N ALA A 407 -34.38 -3.85 10.42
CA ALA A 407 -33.37 -3.18 11.23
C ALA A 407 -33.95 -2.22 12.30
N PRO A 408 -33.22 -1.99 13.42
CA PRO A 408 -33.64 -1.08 14.48
C PRO A 408 -33.59 0.39 14.05
N LYS A 409 -34.50 1.21 14.62
CA LYS A 409 -34.64 2.65 14.33
C LYS A 409 -33.36 3.43 14.69
N PRO A 410 -32.95 4.42 13.88
CA PRO A 410 -31.78 5.25 14.20
C PRO A 410 -32.06 6.21 15.36
N GLU A 411 -31.14 6.25 16.33
CA GLU A 411 -30.96 7.37 17.25
C GLU A 411 -30.56 8.63 16.46
N LYS A 412 -31.00 9.80 16.94
CA LYS A 412 -30.70 11.11 16.32
C LYS A 412 -29.18 11.28 16.17
N SER A 413 -28.70 11.58 14.96
CA SER A 413 -27.27 11.84 14.74
C SER A 413 -26.87 13.17 15.38
N ALA A 414 -25.60 13.29 15.76
CA ALA A 414 -25.00 14.53 16.28
C ALA A 414 -25.22 15.74 15.34
N ASP A 415 -25.40 15.51 14.04
CA ASP A 415 -25.68 16.57 13.07
C ASP A 415 -27.07 17.19 13.25
N GLN A 416 -28.08 16.42 13.66
CA GLN A 416 -29.42 16.97 13.94
C GLN A 416 -29.42 17.84 15.21
N GLN A 417 -28.64 17.46 16.22
CA GLN A 417 -28.47 18.31 17.42
C GLN A 417 -27.70 19.59 17.11
N ALA A 418 -26.68 19.52 16.25
CA ALA A 418 -25.92 20.70 15.83
C ALA A 418 -26.78 21.68 15.02
N GLU A 419 -27.69 21.17 14.18
CA GLU A 419 -28.61 21.98 13.38
C GLU A 419 -29.70 22.64 14.25
N GLU A 420 -30.24 21.94 15.24
CA GLU A 420 -31.16 22.49 16.24
C GLU A 420 -30.48 23.56 17.12
N ASP A 421 -29.22 23.37 17.53
CA ASP A 421 -28.46 24.35 18.32
C ASP A 421 -28.05 25.59 17.51
N TYR A 422 -27.75 25.42 16.22
CA TYR A 422 -27.49 26.55 15.32
C TYR A 422 -28.75 27.38 15.09
N ALA A 423 -29.90 26.73 14.87
CA ALA A 423 -31.19 27.41 14.75
C ALA A 423 -31.51 28.21 16.02
N ARG A 424 -31.35 27.62 17.20
CA ARG A 424 -31.60 28.27 18.50
C ARG A 424 -30.68 29.47 18.74
N ARG A 425 -29.38 29.36 18.42
CA ARG A 425 -28.42 30.47 18.55
C ARG A 425 -28.73 31.62 17.59
N SER A 426 -29.17 31.32 16.37
CA SER A 426 -29.54 32.36 15.40
C SER A 426 -30.80 33.13 15.81
N GLU A 427 -31.74 32.47 16.48
CA GLU A 427 -32.97 33.08 16.99
C GLU A 427 -32.69 33.95 18.23
N GLU A 428 -31.77 33.51 19.11
CA GLU A 428 -31.28 34.31 20.23
C GLU A 428 -30.50 35.56 19.75
N GLU A 429 -29.68 35.44 18.70
CA GLU A 429 -28.93 36.57 18.14
C GLU A 429 -29.85 37.60 17.46
N TYR A 430 -30.87 37.15 16.74
CA TYR A 430 -31.90 38.02 16.16
C TYR A 430 -32.71 38.76 17.23
N ASN A 431 -33.09 38.10 18.32
CA ASN A 431 -33.77 38.73 19.44
C ASN A 431 -32.86 39.72 20.20
N ARG A 432 -31.55 39.47 20.26
CA ARG A 432 -30.58 40.39 20.87
C ARG A 432 -30.31 41.62 20.02
N LEU A 433 -30.44 41.52 18.69
CA LEU A 433 -30.26 42.63 17.76
C LEU A 433 -31.50 43.55 17.71
N THR A 434 -32.70 42.99 17.83
CA THR A 434 -33.95 43.77 17.87
C THR A 434 -34.15 44.52 19.20
N GLN A 435 -33.56 44.04 20.30
CA GLN A 435 -33.54 44.75 21.59
C GLN A 435 -32.48 45.86 21.69
N GLN A 436 -31.64 46.07 20.67
CA GLN A 436 -30.64 47.15 20.62
C GLN A 436 -31.13 48.44 19.92
N GLN A 437 -32.44 48.59 19.68
CA GLN A 437 -32.95 49.91 19.27
C GLN A 437 -32.85 50.91 20.44
N PRO A 438 -32.29 52.10 20.23
CA PRO A 438 -32.28 53.13 21.27
C PRO A 438 -33.73 53.58 21.57
N PRO A 439 -34.03 53.99 22.82
CA PRO A 439 -35.37 54.48 23.13
C PRO A 439 -35.73 55.67 22.24
N LYS A 440 -37.00 55.71 21.81
CA LYS A 440 -37.57 56.78 20.98
C LYS A 440 -37.27 58.15 21.58
N ALA A 441 -36.82 59.07 20.72
CA ALA A 441 -36.54 60.46 21.07
C ALA A 441 -37.73 61.11 21.80
N GLU A 442 -37.47 61.55 23.03
CA GLU A 442 -38.36 62.37 23.83
C GLU A 442 -38.44 63.78 23.22
N LYS A 443 -39.64 64.37 23.19
CA LYS A 443 -39.89 65.73 22.70
C LYS A 443 -38.97 66.76 23.38
N PRO A 444 -38.54 67.83 22.68
CA PRO A 444 -37.74 68.86 23.33
C PRO A 444 -38.59 69.62 24.36
N ALA A 445 -38.04 69.77 25.57
CA ALA A 445 -38.62 70.57 26.63
C ALA A 445 -38.58 72.09 26.28
N PRO A 446 -39.60 72.87 26.69
CA PRO A 446 -39.64 74.30 26.42
C PRO A 446 -38.62 75.09 27.25
N ALA A 447 -38.16 76.21 26.69
CA ALA A 447 -37.14 77.10 27.25
C ALA A 447 -37.44 77.58 28.69
N PRO A 448 -36.41 77.85 29.51
CA PRO A 448 -36.60 78.27 30.90
C PRO A 448 -37.17 79.70 30.98
N ALA A 449 -38.25 79.85 31.76
CA ALA A 449 -38.82 81.13 32.14
C ALA A 449 -37.89 81.90 33.10
N PRO A 450 -37.91 83.25 33.10
CA PRO A 450 -37.03 84.07 33.91
C PRO A 450 -37.37 83.99 35.41
N LYS A 451 -36.32 84.11 36.22
CA LYS A 451 -36.31 84.06 37.69
C LYS A 451 -37.15 85.21 38.27
N PRO A 452 -37.98 84.99 39.31
CA PRO A 452 -38.82 86.04 39.88
C PRO A 452 -37.99 87.02 40.75
N GLU A 453 -38.17 88.31 40.51
CA GLU A 453 -37.76 89.39 41.42
C GLU A 453 -38.48 89.23 42.77
N GLN A 454 -37.71 89.24 43.86
CA GLN A 454 -38.26 89.44 45.20
C GLN A 454 -38.63 90.92 45.40
N PRO A 455 -39.76 91.24 46.04
CA PRO A 455 -40.21 92.60 46.22
C PRO A 455 -39.41 93.32 47.31
N ALA A 456 -39.01 94.56 47.03
CA ALA A 456 -38.50 95.48 48.04
C ALA A 456 -39.61 95.86 49.05
N PRO A 457 -39.29 95.99 50.35
CA PRO A 457 -40.24 96.42 51.37
C PRO A 457 -40.60 97.91 51.22
N ALA A 458 -41.88 98.22 51.38
CA ALA A 458 -42.47 99.56 51.34
C ALA A 458 -42.00 100.44 52.53
N PRO A 459 -42.17 101.78 52.44
CA PRO A 459 -41.20 102.77 52.91
C PRO A 459 -41.44 103.26 54.35
N LYS A 460 -40.43 103.95 54.89
CA LYS A 460 -40.61 105.13 55.74
C LYS A 460 -39.81 106.29 55.19
#